data_AF-A0A948Q4B5-F1
#
_entry.id   AF-A0A948Q4B5-F1
#
_cell.length_a   1.000
_cell.length_b   1.000
_cell.length_c   1.000
_cell.angle_alpha   90.00
_cell.angle_beta   90.00
_cell.angle_gamma   90.00
#
_symmetry.space_group_name_H-M   'P 1'
#
loop_
_entity.id
_entity.type
_entity.pdbx_description
1 polymer ?
#
loop_
_entity_poly.entity_id
_entity_poly.type
_entity_poly.pdbx_seq_one_letter_code
_entity_poly.pdbx_strand_id
1 'polypeptide(L)'
;MADRVDIAPETRLADLLESWPALEDELIRIAPPFAKLRNPVLRRTIARVTTLRQAAGVGGVPLPELIARLRQAAGLQELAVDGENGARSAGRPSWLDAVKVVERYDARE
;
A
#
# COMPACT_ATOMS: atom_id res chain seq x y z
N MET A 1 15.94 -15.50 -8.78
CA MET A 1 15.53 -14.13 -8.42
C MET A 1 14.45 -14.26 -7.36
N ALA A 2 14.57 -13.60 -6.21
CA ALA A 2 13.52 -13.65 -5.20
C ALA A 2 12.27 -12.97 -5.77
N ASP A 3 11.20 -13.75 -5.92
CA ASP A 3 9.88 -13.27 -6.30
C ASP A 3 9.40 -12.33 -5.18
N ARG A 4 9.58 -11.03 -5.37
CA ARG A 4 9.22 -10.03 -4.36
C ARG A 4 7.73 -9.79 -4.47
N VAL A 5 7.01 -10.25 -3.46
CA VAL A 5 5.59 -9.97 -3.29
C VAL A 5 5.35 -8.46 -3.17
N ASP A 6 4.37 -7.95 -3.89
CA ASP A 6 3.94 -6.56 -3.82
C ASP A 6 3.32 -6.26 -2.44
N ILE A 7 3.60 -5.08 -1.88
CA ILE A 7 3.05 -4.65 -0.61
C ILE A 7 1.71 -3.95 -0.88
N ALA A 8 0.66 -4.74 -1.09
CA ALA A 8 -0.71 -4.29 -1.37
C ALA A 8 -1.67 -4.62 -0.22
N PRO A 9 -2.85 -3.95 -0.12
CA PRO A 9 -3.86 -4.23 0.90
C PRO A 9 -4.30 -5.69 1.02
N GLU A 10 -4.32 -6.40 -0.10
CA GLU A 10 -4.71 -7.81 -0.23
C GLU A 10 -3.56 -8.79 0.04
N THR A 11 -2.33 -8.30 0.14
CA THR A 11 -1.15 -9.12 0.42
C THR A 11 -1.29 -9.78 1.79
N ARG A 12 -1.02 -11.08 1.85
CA ARG A 12 -1.04 -11.87 3.07
C ARG A 12 0.23 -11.62 3.88
N LEU A 13 0.09 -11.62 5.21
CA LEU A 13 1.24 -11.45 6.10
C LEU A 13 2.26 -12.60 5.96
N ALA A 14 1.80 -13.82 5.71
CA ALA A 14 2.70 -14.96 5.49
C ALA A 14 3.62 -14.72 4.28
N ASP A 15 3.05 -14.46 3.09
CA ASP A 15 3.80 -14.16 1.87
C ASP A 15 4.74 -12.96 2.04
N LEU A 16 4.27 -11.91 2.73
CA LEU A 16 5.08 -10.73 3.01
C LEU A 16 6.30 -11.06 3.88
N LEU A 17 6.11 -11.76 5.00
CA LEU A 17 7.19 -12.10 5.94
C LEU A 17 8.12 -13.19 5.38
N GLU A 18 7.63 -14.05 4.49
CA GLU A 18 8.45 -15.01 3.74
C GLU A 18 9.38 -14.29 2.74
N SER A 19 8.86 -13.26 2.06
CA SER A 19 9.64 -12.47 1.11
C SER A 19 10.54 -11.43 1.78
N TRP A 20 10.09 -10.87 2.92
CA TRP A 20 10.72 -9.76 3.62
C TRP A 20 10.78 -10.02 5.13
N PRO A 21 11.63 -10.95 5.60
CA PRO A 21 11.75 -11.27 7.02
C PRO A 21 12.22 -10.09 7.87
N ALA A 22 12.93 -9.12 7.28
CA ALA A 22 13.37 -7.91 7.95
C ALA A 22 12.22 -6.97 8.37
N LEU A 23 11.04 -7.07 7.73
CA LEU A 23 9.87 -6.25 8.06
C LEU A 23 9.13 -6.74 9.31
N GLU A 24 9.48 -7.92 9.85
CA GLU A 24 8.86 -8.47 11.06
C GLU A 24 8.97 -7.50 12.25
N ASP A 25 10.16 -6.93 12.47
CA ASP A 25 10.41 -6.03 13.59
C ASP A 25 9.62 -4.71 13.46
N GLU A 26 9.55 -4.17 12.23
CA GLU A 26 8.75 -2.98 11.93
C GLU A 26 7.26 -3.22 12.13
N LEU A 27 6.75 -4.37 11.67
CA LEU A 27 5.34 -4.74 11.85
C LEU A 27 4.97 -4.82 13.33
N ILE A 28 5.85 -5.37 14.16
CA ILE A 28 5.65 -5.47 15.61
C ILE A 28 5.68 -4.09 16.27
N ARG A 29 6.58 -3.20 15.83
CA ARG A 29 6.64 -1.83 16.33
C ARG A 29 5.38 -1.02 16.00
N ILE A 30 4.82 -1.21 14.81
CA ILE A 30 3.60 -0.51 14.37
C ILE A 30 2.35 -1.10 15.02
N ALA A 31 2.28 -2.43 15.10
CA ALA A 31 1.14 -3.15 15.62
C ALA A 31 1.61 -4.24 16.62
N PRO A 32 1.72 -3.87 17.92
CA PRO A 32 2.12 -4.78 19.00
C PRO A 32 1.32 -6.10 19.08
N PRO A 33 0.03 -6.17 18.70
CA PRO A 33 -0.69 -7.45 18.66
C PRO A 33 -0.03 -8.52 17.79
N PHE A 34 0.73 -8.12 16.77
CA PHE A 34 1.46 -9.05 15.88
C PHE A 34 2.77 -9.57 16.46
N ALA A 35 3.21 -9.13 17.65
CA ALA A 35 4.35 -9.73 18.35
C ALA A 35 4.23 -11.26 18.51
N LYS A 36 2.99 -11.76 18.62
CA LYS A 36 2.69 -13.19 18.71
C LYS A 36 3.00 -13.95 17.41
N LEU A 37 3.06 -13.28 16.25
CA LEU A 37 3.42 -13.90 14.97
C LEU A 37 4.88 -14.34 14.87
N ARG A 38 5.76 -13.94 15.81
CA ARG A 38 7.12 -14.50 15.92
C ARG A 38 7.11 -16.01 16.18
N ASN A 39 6.02 -16.54 16.73
CA ASN A 39 5.88 -17.98 16.91
C ASN A 39 5.63 -18.64 15.53
N PRO A 40 6.49 -19.57 15.08
CA PRO A 40 6.37 -20.21 13.77
C PRO A 40 5.04 -20.92 13.54
N VAL A 41 4.37 -21.38 14.61
CA VAL A 41 3.04 -21.99 14.53
C VAL A 41 2.00 -20.94 14.17
N LEU A 42 1.99 -19.79 14.86
CA LEU A 42 1.03 -18.70 14.58
C LEU A 42 1.28 -18.06 13.22
N ARG A 43 2.53 -17.99 12.77
CA ARG A 43 2.87 -17.57 11.41
C ARG A 43 2.26 -18.48 10.35
N ARG A 44 2.25 -19.80 10.58
CA ARG A 44 1.65 -20.77 9.66
C ARG A 44 0.13 -20.78 9.69
N THR A 45 -0.49 -20.42 10.81
CA THR A 45 -1.95 -20.48 10.97
C THR A 45 -2.61 -19.15 10.67
N ILE A 46 -2.27 -18.08 11.40
CA ILE A 46 -2.99 -16.81 11.35
C ILE A 46 -2.43 -15.93 10.24
N ALA A 47 -1.11 -15.82 10.07
CA ALA A 47 -0.53 -14.93 9.05
C ALA A 47 -0.85 -15.37 7.60
N ARG A 48 -1.18 -16.64 7.38
CA ARG A 48 -1.62 -17.16 6.07
C ARG A 48 -3.01 -16.70 5.66
N VAL A 49 -3.88 -16.39 6.62
CA VAL A 49 -5.25 -15.96 6.32
C VAL A 49 -5.42 -14.45 6.50
N THR A 50 -4.55 -13.80 7.28
CA THR A 50 -4.60 -12.37 7.53
C THR A 50 -3.94 -11.58 6.39
N THR A 51 -4.72 -10.68 5.78
CA THR A 51 -4.22 -9.69 4.83
C THR A 51 -3.71 -8.43 5.55
N LEU A 52 -2.91 -7.60 4.87
CA LEU A 52 -2.47 -6.30 5.41
C LEU A 52 -3.64 -5.40 5.80
N ARG A 53 -4.74 -5.41 5.04
CA ARG A 53 -5.99 -4.72 5.40
C ARG A 53 -6.54 -5.18 6.75
N GLN A 54 -6.65 -6.50 6.95
CA GLN A 54 -7.15 -7.05 8.20
C GLN A 54 -6.17 -6.78 9.34
N ALA A 55 -4.87 -6.82 9.06
CA ALA A 55 -3.84 -6.55 10.03
C ALA A 55 -3.89 -5.11 10.54
N ALA A 56 -4.11 -4.15 9.63
CA ALA A 56 -4.32 -2.74 9.98
C ALA A 56 -5.51 -2.57 10.94
N GLY A 57 -6.63 -3.24 10.67
CA GLY A 57 -7.81 -3.21 11.53
C GLY A 57 -7.57 -3.80 12.93
N VAL A 58 -6.88 -4.94 13.00
CA VAL A 58 -6.53 -5.60 14.28
C VAL A 58 -5.48 -4.82 15.07
N GLY A 59 -4.55 -4.17 14.37
CA GLY A 59 -3.51 -3.33 14.96
C GLY A 59 -3.98 -1.93 15.36
N GLY A 60 -5.18 -1.50 14.93
CA GLY A 60 -5.70 -0.16 15.19
C GLY A 60 -4.95 0.94 14.43
N VAL A 61 -4.30 0.60 13.31
CA VAL A 61 -3.47 1.54 12.52
C VAL A 61 -4.15 1.79 11.17
N PRO A 62 -4.11 3.02 10.63
CA PRO A 62 -4.60 3.27 9.28
C PRO A 62 -3.86 2.41 8.24
N LEU A 63 -4.61 1.69 7.41
CA LEU A 63 -4.06 0.89 6.32
C LEU A 63 -3.04 1.64 5.42
N PRO A 64 -3.32 2.87 4.94
CA PRO A 64 -2.35 3.60 4.11
C PRO A 64 -1.04 3.91 4.87
N GLU A 65 -1.12 4.20 6.18
CA GLU A 65 0.06 4.45 7.01
C GLU A 65 0.88 3.16 7.20
N LEU A 66 0.21 2.03 7.44
CA LEU A 66 0.86 0.72 7.57
C LEU A 66 1.61 0.35 6.28
N ILE A 67 0.96 0.47 5.12
CA ILE A 67 1.58 0.16 3.82
C ILE A 67 2.75 1.10 3.54
N ALA A 68 2.59 2.40 3.77
CA ALA A 68 3.64 3.39 3.56
C ALA A 68 4.89 3.07 4.40
N ARG A 69 4.71 2.77 5.69
CA ARG A 69 5.85 2.40 6.56
C ARG A 69 6.51 1.09 6.14
N LEU A 70 5.73 0.08 5.77
CA LEU A 70 6.28 -1.18 5.28
C LEU A 70 7.05 -1.01 3.97
N ARG A 71 6.54 -0.21 3.03
CA ARG A 71 7.23 0.12 1.76
C ARG A 71 8.51 0.93 2.02
N GLN A 72 8.48 1.87 2.95
CA GLN A 72 9.65 2.63 3.36
C GLN A 72 10.73 1.71 3.96
N ALA A 73 10.36 0.83 4.89
CA ALA A 73 11.28 -0.13 5.51
C ALA A 73 11.81 -1.16 4.50
N ALA A 74 11.01 -1.48 3.48
CA ALA A 74 11.39 -2.31 2.34
C ALA A 74 12.34 -1.59 1.34
N GLY A 75 12.58 -0.28 1.52
CA GLY A 75 13.32 0.52 0.54
C GLY A 75 12.59 0.67 -0.80
N LEU A 76 11.30 0.31 -0.86
CA LEU A 76 10.42 0.47 -2.02
C LEU A 76 9.83 1.88 -2.05
N GLN A 77 10.66 2.89 -1.81
CA GLN A 77 10.23 4.28 -1.67
C GLN A 77 9.48 4.74 -2.93
N GLU A 78 8.16 4.66 -2.93
CA GLU A 78 7.32 5.50 -3.76
C GLU A 78 7.22 6.83 -3.03
N LEU A 79 7.58 7.92 -3.71
CA LEU A 79 7.30 9.27 -3.23
C LEU A 79 5.88 9.28 -2.66
N ALA A 80 5.74 9.67 -1.39
CA ALA A 80 4.45 10.02 -0.84
C ALA A 80 3.83 11.04 -1.80
N VAL A 81 2.88 10.60 -2.61
CA VAL A 81 1.92 11.51 -3.22
C VAL A 81 1.10 11.97 -2.03
N ASP A 82 1.45 13.16 -1.55
CA ASP A 82 0.76 13.83 -0.47
C ASP A 82 -0.75 13.74 -0.77
N GLY A 83 -1.50 13.33 0.25
CA GLY A 83 -2.93 13.15 0.17
C GLY A 83 -3.64 14.49 0.12
N GLU A 84 -3.35 15.33 -0.87
CA GLU A 84 -4.22 16.41 -1.28
C GLU A 84 -5.37 15.82 -2.11
N ASN A 85 -6.35 15.28 -1.37
CA ASN A 85 -7.71 15.17 -1.88
C ASN A 85 -8.28 16.60 -2.05
N GLY A 86 -7.89 17.25 -3.14
CA GLY A 86 -8.33 18.57 -3.52
C GLY A 86 -7.64 19.01 -4.81
N ALA A 87 -8.35 18.86 -5.93
CA ALA A 87 -7.94 19.27 -7.29
C ALA A 87 -6.91 18.37 -8.02
N ARG A 88 -7.37 17.21 -8.52
CA ARG A 88 -6.80 16.62 -9.73
C ARG A 88 -7.12 17.51 -10.95
N SER A 89 -6.49 18.68 -11.03
CA SER A 89 -6.51 19.60 -12.19
C SER A 89 -5.41 20.67 -12.05
N ALA A 90 -4.21 20.32 -11.62
CA ALA A 90 -3.09 21.25 -11.60
C ALA A 90 -2.15 20.95 -12.78
N GLY A 91 -2.48 21.54 -13.93
CA GLY A 91 -1.67 21.51 -15.14
C GLY A 91 -2.41 20.85 -16.30
N ARG A 92 -2.79 21.63 -17.30
CA ARG A 92 -3.20 21.08 -18.60
C ARG A 92 -2.09 20.15 -19.06
N PRO A 93 -2.37 18.85 -19.29
CA PRO A 93 -1.35 17.96 -19.76
C PRO A 93 -0.93 18.39 -21.17
N SER A 94 0.33 18.18 -21.54
CA SER A 94 0.90 18.65 -22.80
C SER A 94 0.22 18.07 -24.05
N TRP A 95 -0.58 17.01 -23.92
CA TRP A 95 -1.40 16.48 -25.02
C TRP A 95 -2.69 17.29 -25.27
N LEU A 96 -3.08 18.16 -24.33
CA LEU A 96 -4.26 19.03 -24.41
C LEU A 96 -3.85 20.45 -24.84
N ASP A 97 -3.40 20.56 -26.09
CA ASP A 97 -3.19 21.85 -26.76
C ASP A 97 -4.56 22.46 -27.11
N ALA A 98 -4.92 23.57 -26.47
CA ALA A 98 -6.14 24.33 -26.79
C ALA A 98 -6.16 24.82 -28.26
N VAL A 99 -5.00 24.92 -28.91
CA VAL A 99 -4.85 25.31 -30.32
C VAL A 99 -5.30 24.20 -31.29
N LYS A 100 -5.35 22.92 -30.85
CA LYS A 100 -5.82 21.79 -31.67
C LYS A 100 -7.31 21.50 -31.53
N VAL A 101 -8.03 22.26 -30.71
CA VAL A 101 -9.49 22.11 -30.59
C VAL A 101 -10.13 22.75 -31.84
N VAL A 102 -10.27 21.95 -32.89
CA VAL A 102 -10.85 22.37 -34.17
C VAL A 102 -12.38 22.42 -34.14
N GLU A 103 -13.02 21.68 -33.23
CA GLU A 103 -14.47 21.58 -33.21
C GLU A 103 -14.98 21.28 -31.79
N ARG A 104 -16.05 21.97 -31.41
CA ARG A 104 -16.72 21.81 -30.11
C ARG A 104 -18.16 21.41 -30.37
N TYR A 105 -18.51 20.16 -30.07
CA TYR A 105 -19.89 19.70 -30.11
C TYR A 105 -20.57 19.99 -28.76
N ASP A 106 -21.71 20.69 -28.82
CA ASP A 106 -22.56 20.96 -27.65
C ASP A 106 -23.59 19.82 -27.52
N ALA A 107 -23.50 19.03 -26.46
CA ALA A 107 -24.35 17.88 -26.22
C ALA A 107 -25.60 18.28 -25.43
N ARG A 108 -26.48 19.06 -26.05
CA ARG A 108 -27.84 19.30 -25.55
C ARG A 108 -28.82 18.68 -26.53
N GLU A 109 -29.38 17.53 -26.14
CA GLU A 109 -30.66 17.02 -26.63
C GLU A 109 -31.55 16.68 -25.44
#